data_AF-A0A843G8Q9-F1
#
_entry.id   AF-A0A843G8Q9-F1
#
_cell.length_a   1.000
_cell.length_b   1.000
_cell.length_c   1.000
_cell.angle_alpha   90.00
_cell.angle_beta   90.00
_cell.angle_gamma   90.00
#
_symmetry.space_group_name_H-M   'P 1'
#
loop_
_entity.id
_entity.type
_entity.pdbx_description
1 polymer ?
#
loop_
_entity_poly.entity_id
_entity_poly.type
_entity_poly.pdbx_seq_one_letter_code
_entity_poly.pdbx_strand_id
1 'polypeptide(L)'
;MDLNSKDLDSISNDGNDLNDGSNANDESCEDLINRINAADNGDTILIEPGTYKVHGINITKNISLQGNGDPREVIIDGEELSTIFFINDINIVAKFNNLTIINGKTDNFGGGICIETGNVYVDNCIFINNTALNVTNGGAISNYGNETDRSYLFVNNSLFIGNHADHDGGAVTTCYASSDIYNSVFINNSAHRDGGAIRVSIFGYGNVQDCIFMYNHADEWAGAYYSWAGNSSIDRCIFINNTAGTNGGAVMVSGSLNLTNSIIVNNTAAETGGSFYIQQPMFDAKTVIKVENNIITNNTSPLGQEIFLKWNTTNLLFPNFNNNDWGDEDPTDSSVVDPNNVSGRIRPTTTANNLGLFDLLDFSLLNRYSDVLEDYYGGDYKDYFHRFDDDSNDDGLKFYNNKTDSNKPHIKTNWFNDPNSKNSSDNQLDGSKFNSLNNKSSRFSGEKSDNFNSTYVNENSYNKKMTELFEDNPTSQKSFDIRYILALSIVLLLFFCG
;
A
#
# COMPACT_ATOMS: atom_id res chain seq x y z
N MET A 1 -12.32 -52.37 -42.27
CA MET A 1 -12.77 -51.62 -43.45
C MET A 1 -14.28 -51.83 -43.54
N ASP A 2 -15.05 -50.89 -43.01
CA ASP A 2 -16.14 -50.27 -43.75
C ASP A 2 -16.71 -49.11 -42.92
N LEU A 3 -16.96 -48.03 -43.66
CA LEU A 3 -17.36 -46.70 -43.24
C LEU A 3 -18.90 -46.55 -43.24
N ASN A 4 -19.35 -45.48 -42.59
CA ASN A 4 -20.62 -44.74 -42.72
C ASN A 4 -21.80 -45.24 -41.87
N SER A 5 -22.59 -44.39 -41.21
CA SER A 5 -22.61 -42.92 -41.09
C SER A 5 -23.77 -42.51 -40.15
N LYS A 6 -23.71 -41.28 -39.61
CA LYS A 6 -24.79 -40.47 -38.98
C LYS A 6 -25.22 -40.96 -37.58
N ASP A 7 -25.36 -40.09 -36.57
CA ASP A 7 -26.00 -38.77 -36.60
C ASP A 7 -25.17 -37.64 -35.97
N LEU A 8 -25.15 -36.53 -36.70
CA LEU A 8 -24.97 -35.17 -36.19
C LEU A 8 -26.33 -34.73 -35.64
N ASP A 9 -26.39 -34.23 -34.41
CA ASP A 9 -27.48 -33.32 -34.02
C ASP A 9 -26.97 -32.18 -33.14
N SER A 10 -27.15 -30.99 -33.72
CA SER A 10 -27.36 -29.66 -33.14
C SER A 10 -26.48 -29.16 -31.99
N ILE A 11 -25.53 -28.30 -32.38
CA ILE A 11 -25.06 -27.14 -31.63
C ILE A 11 -26.24 -26.18 -31.44
N SER A 12 -26.62 -25.92 -30.18
CA SER A 12 -27.31 -24.69 -29.80
C SER A 12 -26.30 -23.74 -29.17
N ASN A 13 -25.99 -22.67 -29.91
CA ASN A 13 -25.48 -21.42 -29.36
C ASN A 13 -26.50 -20.91 -28.34
N ASP A 14 -26.12 -20.88 -27.07
CA ASP A 14 -26.54 -19.85 -26.12
C ASP A 14 -25.35 -19.66 -25.17
N GLY A 15 -24.99 -18.39 -24.94
CA GLY A 15 -23.95 -18.01 -23.99
C GLY A 15 -24.36 -18.48 -22.61
N ASN A 16 -23.76 -19.57 -22.16
CA ASN A 16 -24.07 -20.18 -20.88
C ASN A 16 -23.09 -19.64 -19.86
N ASP A 17 -23.61 -18.90 -18.88
CA ASP A 17 -23.07 -18.98 -17.54
C ASP A 17 -22.83 -20.47 -17.23
N LEU A 18 -21.61 -20.86 -16.89
CA LEU A 18 -21.30 -22.21 -16.37
C LEU A 18 -21.85 -22.37 -14.95
N ASN A 19 -23.15 -22.09 -14.79
CA ASN A 19 -23.96 -22.33 -13.62
C ASN A 19 -24.62 -23.70 -13.80
N ASP A 20 -23.87 -24.72 -13.43
CA ASP A 20 -24.44 -25.97 -12.93
C ASP A 20 -25.30 -25.60 -11.71
N GLY A 21 -26.63 -25.65 -11.85
CA GLY A 21 -27.57 -25.37 -10.77
C GLY A 21 -27.62 -26.44 -9.66
N SER A 22 -26.49 -27.03 -9.28
CA SER A 22 -26.34 -27.83 -8.06
C SER A 22 -26.16 -26.91 -6.85
N ASN A 23 -26.62 -27.36 -5.69
CA ASN A 23 -26.65 -26.56 -4.47
C ASN A 23 -25.26 -25.97 -4.15
N ALA A 24 -25.22 -24.66 -3.89
CA ALA A 24 -24.06 -23.82 -3.56
C ALA A 24 -23.17 -24.25 -2.37
N ASN A 25 -23.37 -25.46 -1.81
CA ASN A 25 -22.60 -26.01 -0.69
C ASN A 25 -21.70 -27.21 -1.07
N ASP A 26 -21.62 -27.58 -2.36
CA ASP A 26 -20.91 -28.78 -2.84
C ASP A 26 -19.87 -28.49 -3.95
N GLU A 27 -19.52 -27.23 -4.24
CA GLU A 27 -18.45 -26.95 -5.21
C GLU A 27 -17.12 -27.48 -4.66
N SER A 28 -16.66 -28.60 -5.23
CA SER A 28 -15.39 -29.21 -4.85
C SER A 28 -14.22 -28.45 -5.48
N CYS A 29 -13.02 -28.52 -4.88
CA CYS A 29 -11.80 -27.96 -5.50
C CYS A 29 -11.59 -28.46 -6.94
N GLU A 30 -11.92 -29.73 -7.20
CA GLU A 30 -11.81 -30.35 -8.51
C GLU A 30 -12.83 -29.76 -9.50
N ASP A 31 -14.01 -29.37 -9.03
CA ASP A 31 -15.02 -28.72 -9.87
C ASP A 31 -14.54 -27.34 -10.34
N LEU A 32 -14.05 -26.51 -9.41
CA LEU A 32 -13.48 -25.20 -9.75
C LEU A 32 -12.35 -25.32 -10.79
N ILE A 33 -11.42 -26.27 -10.58
CA ILE A 33 -10.31 -26.51 -11.52
C ILE A 33 -10.86 -26.93 -12.90
N ASN A 34 -11.85 -27.83 -12.93
CA ASN A 34 -12.45 -28.28 -14.18
C ASN A 34 -13.17 -27.15 -14.91
N ARG A 35 -13.87 -26.27 -14.20
CA ARG A 35 -14.51 -25.07 -14.76
C ARG A 35 -13.49 -24.10 -15.34
N ILE A 36 -12.38 -23.85 -14.64
CA ILE A 36 -11.27 -23.02 -15.15
C ILE A 36 -10.68 -23.60 -16.44
N ASN A 37 -10.44 -24.91 -16.48
CA ASN A 37 -9.87 -25.56 -17.66
C ASN A 37 -10.85 -25.59 -18.84
N ALA A 38 -12.15 -25.77 -18.56
CA ALA A 38 -13.20 -25.88 -19.56
C ALA A 38 -13.66 -24.54 -20.13
N ALA A 39 -13.55 -23.44 -19.37
CA ALA A 39 -14.01 -22.10 -19.77
C ALA A 39 -13.49 -21.66 -21.14
N ASP A 40 -14.27 -20.90 -21.89
CA ASP A 40 -13.85 -20.26 -23.14
C ASP A 40 -13.31 -18.84 -22.91
N ASN A 41 -12.66 -18.28 -23.93
CA ASN A 41 -12.21 -16.88 -23.87
C ASN A 41 -13.40 -15.93 -23.71
N GLY A 42 -13.37 -15.12 -22.66
CA GLY A 42 -14.39 -14.16 -22.28
C GLY A 42 -15.26 -14.61 -21.11
N ASP A 43 -15.15 -15.87 -20.69
CA ASP A 43 -16.03 -16.43 -19.67
C ASP A 43 -15.78 -15.83 -18.28
N THR A 44 -16.86 -15.83 -17.48
CA THR A 44 -16.81 -15.54 -16.06
C THR A 44 -17.18 -16.80 -15.29
N ILE A 45 -16.32 -17.20 -14.37
CA ILE A 45 -16.50 -18.34 -13.49
C ILE A 45 -16.93 -17.78 -12.14
N LEU A 46 -18.20 -18.02 -11.79
CA LEU A 46 -18.76 -17.66 -10.50
C LEU A 46 -18.33 -18.69 -9.46
N ILE A 47 -17.73 -18.25 -8.36
CA ILE A 47 -17.23 -19.10 -7.29
C ILE A 47 -18.10 -18.85 -6.06
N GLU A 48 -18.82 -19.88 -5.62
CA GLU A 48 -19.71 -19.76 -4.46
C GLU A 48 -18.89 -19.67 -3.15
N PRO A 49 -19.47 -19.14 -2.06
CA PRO A 49 -18.84 -19.15 -0.74
C PRO A 49 -18.35 -20.56 -0.35
N GLY A 50 -17.07 -20.66 -0.02
CA GLY A 50 -16.38 -21.91 0.29
C GLY A 50 -14.87 -21.71 0.42
N THR A 51 -14.19 -22.75 0.89
CA THR A 51 -12.72 -22.80 0.91
C THR A 51 -12.23 -23.83 -0.11
N TYR A 52 -11.61 -23.32 -1.16
CA TYR A 52 -11.09 -24.08 -2.30
C TYR A 52 -9.58 -24.25 -2.15
N LYS A 53 -9.18 -25.45 -1.75
CA LYS A 53 -7.79 -25.88 -1.66
C LYS A 53 -7.25 -26.17 -3.05
N VAL A 54 -6.65 -25.17 -3.68
CA VAL A 54 -6.17 -25.24 -5.07
C VAL A 54 -4.84 -24.49 -5.20
N HIS A 55 -3.96 -25.03 -6.02
CA HIS A 55 -2.67 -24.43 -6.32
C HIS A 55 -2.14 -24.93 -7.67
N GLY A 56 -1.18 -24.22 -8.27
CA GLY A 56 -0.56 -24.64 -9.52
C GLY A 56 -1.42 -24.46 -10.77
N ILE A 57 -2.36 -23.52 -10.76
CA ILE A 57 -3.34 -23.32 -11.83
C ILE A 57 -2.79 -22.38 -12.90
N ASN A 58 -2.64 -22.88 -14.13
CA ASN A 58 -2.25 -22.06 -15.28
C ASN A 58 -3.48 -21.42 -15.93
N ILE A 59 -3.58 -20.10 -15.90
CA ILE A 59 -4.63 -19.36 -16.61
C ILE A 59 -4.18 -19.14 -18.05
N THR A 60 -4.73 -19.94 -18.96
CA THR A 60 -4.34 -19.98 -20.39
C THR A 60 -5.40 -19.37 -21.32
N LYS A 61 -6.47 -18.80 -20.74
CA LYS A 61 -7.59 -18.20 -21.45
C LYS A 61 -7.96 -16.89 -20.78
N ASN A 62 -8.55 -15.98 -21.56
CA ASN A 62 -9.05 -14.70 -21.07
C ASN A 62 -10.31 -14.94 -20.24
N ILE A 63 -10.20 -15.02 -18.92
CA ILE A 63 -11.33 -15.37 -18.04
C ILE A 63 -11.40 -14.46 -16.82
N SER A 64 -12.57 -14.44 -16.20
CA SER A 64 -12.80 -13.77 -14.92
C SER A 64 -13.17 -14.79 -13.85
N LEU A 65 -12.46 -14.79 -12.73
CA LEU A 65 -12.84 -15.50 -11.51
C LEU A 65 -13.58 -14.51 -10.61
N GLN A 66 -14.83 -14.81 -10.27
CA GLN A 66 -15.73 -13.90 -9.58
C GLN A 66 -16.33 -14.59 -8.36
N GLY A 67 -15.97 -14.16 -7.16
CA GLY A 67 -16.63 -14.64 -5.94
C GLY A 67 -18.08 -14.16 -5.85
N ASN A 68 -19.00 -15.06 -5.50
CA ASN A 68 -20.43 -14.81 -5.37
C ASN A 68 -20.81 -14.62 -3.89
N GLY A 69 -20.38 -13.54 -3.26
CA GLY A 69 -20.69 -13.29 -1.84
C GLY A 69 -19.80 -12.24 -1.19
N ASP A 70 -19.65 -12.33 0.13
CA ASP A 70 -18.60 -11.58 0.83
C ASP A 70 -17.23 -12.18 0.46
N PRO A 71 -16.20 -11.38 0.11
CA PRO A 71 -14.90 -11.92 -0.29
C PRO A 71 -14.25 -12.77 0.81
N ARG A 72 -14.59 -12.56 2.09
CA ARG A 72 -14.13 -13.39 3.22
C ARG A 72 -14.62 -14.83 3.17
N GLU A 73 -15.72 -15.07 2.47
CA GLU A 73 -16.35 -16.38 2.41
C GLU A 73 -15.93 -17.15 1.13
N VAL A 74 -15.32 -16.50 0.14
CA VAL A 74 -14.82 -17.13 -1.09
C VAL A 74 -13.30 -17.22 -1.02
N ILE A 75 -12.80 -18.32 -0.47
CA ILE A 75 -11.39 -18.48 -0.10
C ILE A 75 -10.71 -19.46 -1.05
N ILE A 76 -9.64 -19.01 -1.71
CA ILE A 76 -8.71 -19.81 -2.48
C ILE A 76 -7.46 -20.04 -1.62
N ASP A 77 -7.31 -21.27 -1.11
CA ASP A 77 -6.25 -21.66 -0.18
C ASP A 77 -5.18 -22.48 -0.93
N GLY A 78 -3.96 -21.94 -0.99
CA GLY A 78 -2.81 -22.59 -1.61
C GLY A 78 -2.18 -23.70 -0.75
N GLU A 79 -2.66 -23.88 0.49
CA GLU A 79 -2.19 -24.89 1.46
C GLU A 79 -0.68 -24.89 1.73
N GLU A 80 -0.01 -23.76 1.48
CA GLU A 80 1.45 -23.63 1.49
C GLU A 80 2.18 -24.57 0.51
N LEU A 81 1.52 -25.00 -0.58
CA LEU A 81 2.06 -26.00 -1.50
C LEU A 81 2.71 -25.43 -2.75
N SER A 82 2.16 -24.36 -3.32
CA SER A 82 2.69 -23.73 -4.52
C SER A 82 2.17 -22.30 -4.69
N THR A 83 2.66 -21.62 -5.71
CA THR A 83 1.94 -20.50 -6.33
C THR A 83 0.53 -20.95 -6.72
N ILE A 84 -0.48 -20.12 -6.46
CA ILE A 84 -1.87 -20.52 -6.75
C ILE A 84 -2.19 -20.36 -8.25
N PHE A 85 -1.94 -19.18 -8.81
CA PHE A 85 -2.24 -18.87 -10.21
C PHE A 85 -1.00 -18.42 -11.00
N PHE A 86 -0.83 -18.99 -12.19
CA PHE A 86 0.22 -18.64 -13.14
C PHE A 86 -0.37 -18.03 -14.41
N ILE A 87 0.22 -16.91 -14.85
CA ILE A 87 -0.09 -16.23 -16.11
C ILE A 87 1.23 -16.02 -16.85
N ASN A 88 1.36 -16.61 -18.04
CA ASN A 88 2.63 -16.65 -18.78
C ASN A 88 2.47 -16.42 -20.30
N ASP A 89 1.41 -15.74 -20.71
CA ASP A 89 1.22 -15.29 -22.09
C ASP A 89 0.69 -13.87 -22.11
N ILE A 90 1.38 -13.00 -22.87
CA ILE A 90 1.08 -11.57 -22.99
C ILE A 90 -0.34 -11.27 -23.48
N ASN A 91 -0.97 -12.20 -24.20
CA ASN A 91 -2.32 -12.06 -24.71
C ASN A 91 -3.40 -12.44 -23.68
N ILE A 92 -2.99 -12.97 -22.53
CA ILE A 92 -3.91 -13.37 -21.47
C ILE A 92 -4.34 -12.17 -20.65
N VAL A 93 -5.64 -12.12 -20.40
CA VAL A 93 -6.31 -11.22 -19.48
C VAL A 93 -7.00 -12.06 -18.42
N ALA A 94 -6.42 -12.13 -17.22
CA ALA A 94 -7.02 -12.79 -16.07
C ALA A 94 -7.62 -11.75 -15.13
N LYS A 95 -8.86 -11.93 -14.71
CA LYS A 95 -9.51 -11.06 -13.73
C LYS A 95 -9.85 -11.84 -12.47
N PHE A 96 -9.54 -11.28 -11.32
CA PHE A 96 -9.86 -11.82 -10.01
C PHE A 96 -10.72 -10.78 -9.30
N ASN A 97 -11.95 -11.14 -8.98
CA ASN A 97 -12.90 -10.22 -8.39
C ASN A 97 -13.52 -10.85 -7.15
N ASN A 98 -13.55 -10.10 -6.05
CA ASN A 98 -14.35 -10.43 -4.88
C ASN A 98 -14.01 -11.78 -4.23
N LEU A 99 -12.72 -12.07 -4.03
CA LEU A 99 -12.24 -13.33 -3.49
C LEU A 99 -11.03 -13.15 -2.57
N THR A 100 -10.77 -14.14 -1.71
CA THR A 100 -9.65 -14.17 -0.78
C THR A 100 -8.63 -15.22 -1.21
N ILE A 101 -7.36 -14.84 -1.40
CA ILE A 101 -6.25 -15.69 -1.81
C ILE A 101 -5.28 -15.84 -0.64
N ILE A 102 -5.12 -17.06 -0.13
CA ILE A 102 -4.35 -17.31 1.09
C ILE A 102 -3.34 -18.43 0.93
N ASN A 103 -2.29 -18.36 1.75
CA ASN A 103 -1.31 -19.44 1.93
C ASN A 103 -0.70 -19.98 0.63
N GLY A 104 -0.64 -19.18 -0.43
CA GLY A 104 0.17 -19.52 -1.59
C GLY A 104 1.64 -19.45 -1.19
N LYS A 105 2.43 -20.50 -1.46
CA LYS A 105 3.84 -20.58 -1.03
C LYS A 105 4.71 -21.16 -2.12
N THR A 106 5.78 -20.46 -2.46
CA THR A 106 6.61 -20.84 -3.60
C THR A 106 8.08 -20.61 -3.33
N ASP A 107 8.93 -21.49 -3.87
CA ASP A 107 10.37 -21.25 -4.02
C ASP A 107 10.69 -20.51 -5.35
N ASN A 108 9.64 -20.10 -6.10
CA ASN A 108 9.69 -19.26 -7.30
C ASN A 108 9.02 -17.89 -7.00
N PHE A 109 8.56 -17.17 -8.02
CA PHE A 109 7.91 -15.86 -7.87
C PHE A 109 6.41 -15.98 -7.56
N GLY A 110 5.86 -15.06 -6.75
CA GLY A 110 4.42 -14.92 -6.55
C GLY A 110 3.78 -16.06 -5.76
N GLY A 111 3.59 -15.91 -4.44
CA GLY A 111 2.89 -16.91 -3.63
C GLY A 111 1.42 -17.07 -4.04
N GLY A 112 0.68 -15.98 -4.21
CA GLY A 112 -0.69 -16.02 -4.71
C GLY A 112 -0.74 -16.09 -6.23
N ILE A 113 -0.25 -15.04 -6.89
CA ILE A 113 -0.32 -14.89 -8.35
C ILE A 113 1.08 -14.63 -8.92
N CYS A 114 1.50 -15.45 -9.87
CA CYS A 114 2.72 -15.25 -10.64
C CYS A 114 2.40 -14.86 -12.08
N ILE A 115 2.80 -13.65 -12.46
CA ILE A 115 2.70 -13.12 -13.82
C ILE A 115 4.10 -13.09 -14.40
N GLU A 116 4.41 -14.00 -15.32
CA GLU A 116 5.65 -13.96 -16.10
C GLU A 116 5.51 -13.07 -17.33
N THR A 117 4.33 -13.10 -17.96
CA THR A 117 3.82 -12.16 -18.96
C THR A 117 2.28 -12.21 -18.94
N GLY A 118 1.60 -11.15 -19.38
CA GLY A 118 0.12 -11.10 -19.41
C GLY A 118 -0.46 -9.88 -18.68
N ASN A 119 -1.79 -9.84 -18.59
CA ASN A 119 -2.52 -8.75 -17.96
C ASN A 119 -3.41 -9.29 -16.85
N VAL A 120 -3.24 -8.78 -15.64
CA VAL A 120 -4.02 -9.21 -14.48
C VAL A 120 -4.76 -8.04 -13.88
N TYR A 121 -6.05 -8.25 -13.59
CA TYR A 121 -6.90 -7.28 -12.92
C TYR A 121 -7.40 -7.90 -11.61
N VAL A 122 -7.14 -7.22 -10.51
CA VAL A 122 -7.53 -7.62 -9.16
C VAL A 122 -8.44 -6.53 -8.61
N ASP A 123 -9.70 -6.87 -8.33
CA ASP A 123 -10.67 -5.93 -7.79
C ASP A 123 -11.40 -6.54 -6.59
N ASN A 124 -11.45 -5.80 -5.49
CA ASN A 124 -12.12 -6.24 -4.27
C ASN A 124 -11.62 -7.59 -3.72
N CYS A 125 -10.30 -7.83 -3.78
CA CYS A 125 -9.70 -9.08 -3.33
C CYS A 125 -8.91 -8.91 -2.03
N ILE A 126 -8.70 -10.02 -1.32
CA ILE A 126 -7.92 -10.07 -0.08
C ILE A 126 -6.77 -11.08 -0.24
N PHE A 127 -5.53 -10.68 0.06
CA PHE A 127 -4.35 -11.53 0.01
C PHE A 127 -3.76 -11.70 1.40
N ILE A 128 -3.76 -12.93 1.93
CA ILE A 128 -3.34 -13.23 3.30
C ILE A 128 -2.23 -14.27 3.32
N ASN A 129 -1.12 -13.96 3.99
CA ASN A 129 -0.04 -14.91 4.28
C ASN A 129 0.50 -15.66 3.05
N ASN A 130 0.49 -15.02 1.88
CA ASN A 130 1.15 -15.56 0.70
C ASN A 130 2.66 -15.30 0.80
N THR A 131 3.45 -16.31 0.47
CA THR A 131 4.87 -16.37 0.77
C THR A 131 5.71 -16.74 -0.46
N ALA A 132 6.75 -15.96 -0.72
CA ALA A 132 7.80 -16.26 -1.70
C ALA A 132 9.13 -16.50 -0.96
N LEU A 133 9.75 -17.66 -1.13
CA LEU A 133 10.94 -18.08 -0.39
C LEU A 133 12.23 -18.04 -1.23
N ASN A 134 13.37 -18.01 -0.55
CA ASN A 134 14.72 -17.91 -1.11
C ASN A 134 14.97 -16.58 -1.84
N VAL A 135 15.43 -16.60 -3.09
CA VAL A 135 15.83 -15.40 -3.84
C VAL A 135 14.69 -14.80 -4.65
N THR A 136 13.45 -15.05 -4.23
CA THR A 136 12.27 -14.75 -5.03
C THR A 136 11.44 -13.62 -4.46
N ASN A 137 10.67 -13.01 -5.35
CA ASN A 137 10.04 -11.72 -5.13
C ASN A 137 8.52 -11.82 -5.22
N GLY A 138 7.83 -10.90 -4.53
CA GLY A 138 6.37 -10.77 -4.59
C GLY A 138 5.68 -11.85 -3.77
N GLY A 139 5.58 -11.68 -2.44
CA GLY A 139 4.96 -12.68 -1.58
C GLY A 139 3.52 -13.01 -1.98
N ALA A 140 2.72 -11.98 -2.30
CA ALA A 140 1.37 -12.18 -2.87
C ALA A 140 1.38 -12.23 -4.39
N ILE A 141 1.92 -11.20 -5.05
CA ILE A 141 1.87 -11.06 -6.50
C ILE A 141 3.25 -10.70 -7.06
N SER A 142 3.74 -11.49 -8.01
CA SER A 142 4.88 -11.11 -8.82
C SER A 142 4.43 -10.70 -10.23
N ASN A 143 4.68 -9.45 -10.59
CA ASN A 143 4.39 -8.88 -11.91
C ASN A 143 5.67 -8.71 -12.72
N TYR A 144 5.97 -9.68 -13.58
CA TYR A 144 7.17 -9.73 -14.41
C TYR A 144 6.82 -9.64 -15.88
N GLY A 145 7.75 -9.11 -16.67
CA GLY A 145 7.70 -9.10 -18.12
C GLY A 145 9.10 -9.11 -18.70
N ASN A 146 9.22 -8.68 -19.95
CA ASN A 146 10.50 -8.46 -20.60
C ASN A 146 10.46 -7.19 -21.47
N GLU A 147 11.53 -6.92 -22.23
CA GLU A 147 11.62 -5.69 -23.04
C GLU A 147 10.55 -5.58 -24.14
N THR A 148 10.05 -6.71 -24.66
CA THR A 148 9.01 -6.75 -25.70
C THR A 148 7.62 -6.98 -25.12
N ASP A 149 7.51 -7.89 -24.15
CA ASP A 149 6.25 -8.32 -23.55
C ASP A 149 6.18 -7.85 -22.11
N ARG A 150 5.84 -6.58 -21.94
CA ARG A 150 5.66 -5.96 -20.63
C ARG A 150 4.28 -6.33 -20.10
N SER A 151 4.23 -7.07 -19.00
CA SER A 151 2.98 -7.37 -18.32
C SER A 151 2.37 -6.15 -17.65
N TYR A 152 1.09 -6.30 -17.33
CA TYR A 152 0.30 -5.29 -16.65
C TYR A 152 -0.44 -5.88 -15.45
N LEU A 153 -0.35 -5.20 -14.32
CA LEU A 153 -1.12 -5.49 -13.13
C LEU A 153 -1.96 -4.27 -12.77
N PHE A 154 -3.27 -4.46 -12.66
CA PHE A 154 -4.17 -3.49 -12.07
C PHE A 154 -4.70 -4.07 -10.76
N VAL A 155 -4.54 -3.33 -9.67
CA VAL A 155 -5.10 -3.67 -8.36
C VAL A 155 -5.97 -2.53 -7.89
N ASN A 156 -7.19 -2.84 -7.48
CA ASN A 156 -8.11 -1.87 -6.94
C ASN A 156 -8.89 -2.45 -5.76
N ASN A 157 -9.23 -1.59 -4.80
CA ASN A 157 -10.11 -1.95 -3.68
C ASN A 157 -9.66 -3.22 -2.95
N SER A 158 -8.36 -3.47 -2.79
CA SER A 158 -7.86 -4.75 -2.29
C SER A 158 -7.05 -4.62 -1.00
N LEU A 159 -6.99 -5.71 -0.23
CA LEU A 159 -6.25 -5.80 1.02
C LEU A 159 -5.10 -6.81 0.90
N PHE A 160 -3.91 -6.44 1.36
CA PHE A 160 -2.73 -7.31 1.47
C PHE A 160 -2.26 -7.33 2.92
N ILE A 161 -2.38 -8.49 3.56
CA ILE A 161 -2.02 -8.66 4.97
C ILE A 161 -1.09 -9.86 5.21
N GLY A 162 0.00 -9.63 5.92
CA GLY A 162 0.90 -10.71 6.36
C GLY A 162 1.64 -11.43 5.22
N ASN A 163 1.70 -10.85 4.02
CA ASN A 163 2.42 -11.49 2.91
C ASN A 163 3.94 -11.31 3.07
N HIS A 164 4.71 -12.31 2.64
CA HIS A 164 6.14 -12.38 2.91
C HIS A 164 6.97 -12.72 1.67
N ALA A 165 8.12 -12.06 1.51
CA ALA A 165 9.14 -12.46 0.54
C ALA A 165 10.53 -12.55 1.19
N ASP A 166 11.25 -13.65 0.98
CA ASP A 166 12.65 -13.79 1.43
C ASP A 166 13.62 -12.90 0.64
N HIS A 167 13.16 -12.22 -0.42
CA HIS A 167 13.96 -11.26 -1.16
C HIS A 167 13.25 -9.90 -1.24
N ASP A 168 12.51 -9.60 -2.30
CA ASP A 168 11.90 -8.27 -2.47
C ASP A 168 10.36 -8.29 -2.56
N GLY A 169 9.72 -7.22 -2.08
CA GLY A 169 8.29 -6.95 -2.29
C GLY A 169 7.41 -7.94 -1.56
N GLY A 170 7.26 -7.77 -0.24
CA GLY A 170 6.52 -8.73 0.60
C GLY A 170 5.08 -8.99 0.13
N ALA A 171 4.42 -7.98 -0.45
CA ALA A 171 3.16 -8.16 -1.15
C ALA A 171 3.35 -8.22 -2.67
N VAL A 172 3.84 -7.15 -3.29
CA VAL A 172 3.85 -6.99 -4.75
C VAL A 172 5.24 -6.65 -5.26
N THR A 173 5.70 -7.36 -6.29
CA THR A 173 6.89 -6.96 -7.07
C THR A 173 6.54 -6.66 -8.51
N THR A 174 7.14 -5.62 -9.08
CA THR A 174 7.01 -5.23 -10.49
C THR A 174 8.38 -5.15 -11.16
N CYS A 175 8.63 -5.91 -12.23
CA CYS A 175 9.91 -5.96 -12.92
C CYS A 175 9.70 -6.09 -14.44
N TYR A 176 10.31 -5.21 -15.26
CA TYR A 176 10.01 -5.14 -16.70
C TYR A 176 8.50 -5.08 -17.03
N ALA A 177 7.73 -4.49 -16.14
CA ALA A 177 6.28 -4.53 -16.12
C ALA A 177 5.70 -3.20 -15.63
N SER A 178 4.37 -3.08 -15.65
CA SER A 178 3.65 -1.92 -15.10
C SER A 178 2.60 -2.38 -14.09
N SER A 179 2.53 -1.70 -12.95
CA SER A 179 1.52 -1.92 -11.92
C SER A 179 0.82 -0.62 -11.58
N ASP A 180 -0.50 -0.61 -11.71
CA ASP A 180 -1.37 0.45 -11.22
C ASP A 180 -2.16 -0.07 -10.01
N ILE A 181 -2.02 0.59 -8.86
CA ILE A 181 -2.59 0.15 -7.58
C ILE A 181 -3.38 1.31 -6.97
N TYR A 182 -4.68 1.09 -6.77
CA TYR A 182 -5.61 2.11 -6.30
C TYR A 182 -6.40 1.63 -5.07
N ASN A 183 -6.77 2.55 -4.19
CA ASN A 183 -7.76 2.31 -3.13
C ASN A 183 -7.49 1.02 -2.34
N SER A 184 -6.22 0.74 -2.03
CA SER A 184 -5.80 -0.55 -1.48
C SER A 184 -4.99 -0.38 -0.20
N VAL A 185 -5.00 -1.43 0.62
CA VAL A 185 -4.43 -1.42 1.98
C VAL A 185 -3.37 -2.51 2.10
N PHE A 186 -2.18 -2.14 2.59
CA PHE A 186 -1.04 -3.03 2.80
C PHE A 186 -0.63 -3.00 4.27
N ILE A 187 -0.88 -4.09 4.98
CA ILE A 187 -0.65 -4.19 6.43
C ILE A 187 0.27 -5.35 6.74
N ASN A 188 1.32 -5.09 7.53
CA ASN A 188 2.17 -6.14 8.07
C ASN A 188 2.76 -7.09 7.00
N ASN A 189 3.01 -6.57 5.79
CA ASN A 189 3.74 -7.31 4.77
C ASN A 189 5.24 -7.16 5.06
N SER A 190 6.00 -8.21 4.77
CA SER A 190 7.42 -8.23 5.09
C SER A 190 8.30 -8.73 3.95
N ALA A 191 9.48 -8.14 3.83
CA ALA A 191 10.52 -8.63 2.94
C ALA A 191 11.82 -8.81 3.73
N HIS A 192 12.56 -9.89 3.53
CA HIS A 192 13.88 -10.02 4.14
C HIS A 192 14.84 -8.97 3.60
N ARG A 193 14.71 -8.58 2.33
CA ARG A 193 15.61 -7.61 1.72
C ARG A 193 14.95 -6.24 1.60
N ASP A 194 14.18 -6.01 0.55
CA ASP A 194 13.74 -4.67 0.21
C ASP A 194 12.24 -4.55 -0.12
N GLY A 195 11.64 -3.43 0.28
CA GLY A 195 10.26 -3.09 -0.05
C GLY A 195 9.28 -4.01 0.67
N GLY A 196 9.09 -3.80 1.98
CA GLY A 196 8.29 -4.69 2.82
C GLY A 196 6.88 -4.97 2.29
N ALA A 197 6.26 -4.00 1.61
CA ALA A 197 5.04 -4.22 0.85
C ALA A 197 5.30 -4.32 -0.66
N ILE A 198 5.86 -3.26 -1.26
CA ILE A 198 5.94 -3.13 -2.72
C ILE A 198 7.38 -2.88 -3.17
N ARG A 199 7.74 -3.58 -4.24
CA ARG A 199 9.00 -3.40 -4.94
C ARG A 199 8.79 -3.08 -6.41
N VAL A 200 9.32 -1.94 -6.88
CA VAL A 200 9.41 -1.61 -8.32
C VAL A 200 10.86 -1.69 -8.79
N SER A 201 11.15 -2.79 -9.49
CA SER A 201 12.47 -3.16 -9.96
C SER A 201 12.82 -2.52 -11.31
N ILE A 202 13.88 -3.01 -11.94
CA ILE A 202 14.43 -2.49 -13.18
C ILE A 202 13.37 -2.44 -14.29
N PHE A 203 13.31 -1.31 -14.98
CA PHE A 203 12.30 -1.01 -16.02
C PHE A 203 10.84 -1.21 -15.58
N GLY A 204 10.58 -1.31 -14.28
CA GLY A 204 9.25 -1.35 -13.70
C GLY A 204 8.63 0.04 -13.66
N TYR A 205 7.31 0.09 -13.82
CA TYR A 205 6.50 1.28 -13.54
C TYR A 205 5.52 0.96 -12.42
N GLY A 206 5.57 1.74 -11.35
CA GLY A 206 4.60 1.64 -10.25
C GLY A 206 3.83 2.94 -10.12
N ASN A 207 2.51 2.86 -10.18
CA ASN A 207 1.63 3.98 -9.92
C ASN A 207 0.68 3.57 -8.80
N VAL A 208 0.79 4.25 -7.67
CA VAL A 208 0.06 3.95 -6.44
C VAL A 208 -0.72 5.18 -6.04
N GLN A 209 -2.04 5.05 -5.92
CA GLN A 209 -2.89 6.17 -5.53
C GLN A 209 -3.95 5.78 -4.53
N ASP A 210 -4.25 6.68 -3.59
CA ASP A 210 -5.35 6.48 -2.63
C ASP A 210 -5.15 5.19 -1.79
N CYS A 211 -3.90 4.89 -1.41
CA CYS A 211 -3.53 3.65 -0.71
C CYS A 211 -3.01 3.90 0.70
N ILE A 212 -3.10 2.89 1.55
CA ILE A 212 -2.60 2.91 2.93
C ILE A 212 -1.55 1.81 3.13
N PHE A 213 -0.40 2.15 3.69
CA PHE A 213 0.71 1.26 4.02
C PHE A 213 1.00 1.35 5.53
N MET A 214 0.71 0.28 6.27
CA MET A 214 0.88 0.23 7.72
C MET A 214 1.72 -0.95 8.16
N TYR A 215 2.65 -0.72 9.10
CA TYR A 215 3.38 -1.79 9.77
C TYR A 215 4.13 -2.75 8.83
N ASN A 216 4.44 -2.32 7.60
CA ASN A 216 5.23 -3.14 6.69
C ASN A 216 6.71 -3.09 7.11
N HIS A 217 7.43 -4.18 6.87
CA HIS A 217 8.80 -4.35 7.33
C HIS A 217 9.74 -4.82 6.22
N ALA A 218 10.94 -4.25 6.16
CA ALA A 218 12.05 -4.81 5.40
C ALA A 218 13.31 -4.93 6.26
N ASP A 219 14.01 -6.06 6.25
CA ASP A 219 15.23 -6.19 7.08
C ASP A 219 16.37 -5.30 6.53
N GLU A 220 16.39 -4.98 5.22
CA GLU A 220 17.34 -4.03 4.62
C GLU A 220 16.69 -2.66 4.34
N TRP A 221 15.99 -2.50 3.22
CA TRP A 221 15.60 -1.18 2.71
C TRP A 221 14.10 -1.02 2.44
N ALA A 222 13.58 0.18 2.70
CA ALA A 222 12.19 0.56 2.42
C ALA A 222 11.16 -0.33 3.13
N GLY A 223 10.78 0.06 4.35
CA GLY A 223 9.82 -0.73 5.13
C GLY A 223 8.49 -0.95 4.40
N ALA A 224 8.08 -0.01 3.53
CA ALA A 224 6.89 -0.18 2.70
C ALA A 224 7.22 -0.32 1.20
N TYR A 225 7.88 0.67 0.61
CA TYR A 225 7.92 0.83 -0.84
C TYR A 225 9.33 1.13 -1.37
N TYR A 226 9.87 0.24 -2.20
CA TYR A 226 11.17 0.46 -2.84
C TYR A 226 11.09 0.57 -4.37
N SER A 227 11.41 1.77 -4.88
CA SER A 227 11.64 2.00 -6.31
C SER A 227 13.13 2.00 -6.65
N TRP A 228 13.66 0.87 -7.09
CA TRP A 228 15.10 0.74 -7.33
C TRP A 228 15.57 1.37 -8.63
N ALA A 229 15.34 0.74 -9.78
CA ALA A 229 15.68 1.29 -11.10
C ALA A 229 14.44 1.48 -11.96
N GLY A 230 13.28 1.61 -11.30
CA GLY A 230 11.98 1.85 -11.91
C GLY A 230 11.57 3.32 -11.85
N ASN A 231 10.36 3.59 -12.34
CA ASN A 231 9.72 4.89 -12.20
C ASN A 231 8.46 4.73 -11.35
N SER A 232 8.32 5.58 -10.34
CA SER A 232 7.23 5.50 -9.38
C SER A 232 6.44 6.81 -9.30
N SER A 233 5.12 6.69 -9.32
CA SER A 233 4.18 7.75 -8.98
C SER A 233 3.39 7.31 -7.74
N ILE A 234 3.44 8.11 -6.68
CA ILE A 234 2.75 7.88 -5.42
C ILE A 234 1.93 9.13 -5.13
N ASP A 235 0.62 8.98 -5.00
CA ASP A 235 -0.28 10.13 -4.84
C ASP A 235 -1.39 9.82 -3.84
N ARG A 236 -1.74 10.76 -2.96
CA ARG A 236 -2.84 10.54 -2.00
C ARG A 236 -2.69 9.28 -1.14
N CYS A 237 -1.46 8.96 -0.73
CA CYS A 237 -1.17 7.76 0.05
C CYS A 237 -0.84 8.08 1.51
N ILE A 238 -1.01 7.09 2.39
CA ILE A 238 -0.66 7.17 3.81
C ILE A 238 0.36 6.07 4.13
N PHE A 239 1.52 6.46 4.64
CA PHE A 239 2.58 5.56 5.12
C PHE A 239 2.77 5.74 6.61
N ILE A 240 2.47 4.71 7.39
CA ILE A 240 2.53 4.77 8.83
C ILE A 240 3.19 3.54 9.47
N ASN A 241 4.02 3.78 10.48
CA ASN A 241 4.61 2.72 11.31
C ASN A 241 5.35 1.64 10.49
N ASN A 242 5.85 1.99 9.30
CA ASN A 242 6.66 1.08 8.51
C ASN A 242 8.12 1.13 9.00
N THR A 243 8.81 0.00 8.90
CA THR A 243 10.14 -0.15 9.50
C THR A 243 11.14 -0.77 8.53
N ALA A 244 12.35 -0.21 8.50
CA ALA A 244 13.47 -0.75 7.74
C ALA A 244 14.67 -1.01 8.65
N GLY A 245 15.28 -2.19 8.52
CA GLY A 245 16.47 -2.55 9.29
C GLY A 245 17.74 -1.80 8.86
N THR A 246 17.72 -1.05 7.75
CA THR A 246 18.81 -0.17 7.34
C THR A 246 18.33 1.23 6.92
N ASN A 247 17.73 1.39 5.73
CA ASN A 247 17.47 2.72 5.13
C ASN A 247 16.03 2.89 4.63
N GLY A 248 15.49 4.10 4.74
CA GLY A 248 14.16 4.43 4.21
C GLY A 248 13.06 3.74 5.00
N GLY A 249 12.64 4.29 6.14
CA GLY A 249 11.69 3.58 7.01
C GLY A 249 10.35 3.29 6.32
N ALA A 250 9.88 4.21 5.47
CA ALA A 250 8.76 3.95 4.56
C ALA A 250 9.23 3.69 3.13
N VAL A 251 9.91 4.66 2.52
CA VAL A 251 10.15 4.68 1.08
C VAL A 251 11.65 4.75 0.78
N MET A 252 12.12 3.94 -0.15
CA MET A 252 13.44 4.14 -0.76
C MET A 252 13.31 4.30 -2.26
N VAL A 253 14.17 5.14 -2.84
CA VAL A 253 14.20 5.36 -4.28
C VAL A 253 15.64 5.45 -4.78
N SER A 254 15.95 4.67 -5.81
CA SER A 254 17.14 4.85 -6.67
C SER A 254 16.71 5.08 -8.14
N GLY A 255 15.43 5.36 -8.39
CA GLY A 255 14.85 5.64 -9.71
C GLY A 255 14.15 7.00 -9.73
N SER A 256 13.24 7.21 -10.68
CA SER A 256 12.41 8.43 -10.66
C SER A 256 11.23 8.28 -9.70
N LEU A 257 10.88 9.37 -9.02
CA LEU A 257 9.79 9.44 -8.07
C LEU A 257 8.99 10.71 -8.27
N ASN A 258 7.67 10.56 -8.35
CA ASN A 258 6.71 11.61 -8.11
C ASN A 258 5.87 11.22 -6.88
N LEU A 259 6.10 11.86 -5.75
CA LEU A 259 5.39 11.64 -4.49
C LEU A 259 4.63 12.91 -4.12
N THR A 260 3.30 12.85 -4.21
CA THR A 260 2.45 14.01 -3.96
C THR A 260 1.30 13.72 -3.03
N ASN A 261 0.80 14.77 -2.38
CA ASN A 261 -0.46 14.72 -1.65
C ASN A 261 -0.54 13.57 -0.64
N SER A 262 0.55 13.24 0.06
CA SER A 262 0.63 12.05 0.90
C SER A 262 1.03 12.38 2.35
N ILE A 263 0.73 11.46 3.27
CA ILE A 263 1.14 11.51 4.68
C ILE A 263 2.15 10.40 4.94
N ILE A 264 3.31 10.75 5.52
CA ILE A 264 4.38 9.82 5.88
C ILE A 264 4.77 10.09 7.33
N VAL A 265 4.36 9.20 8.23
CA VAL A 265 4.40 9.45 9.68
C VAL A 265 4.83 8.22 10.47
N ASN A 266 5.59 8.40 11.54
CA ASN A 266 6.01 7.32 12.46
C ASN A 266 6.78 6.15 11.81
N ASN A 267 7.41 6.37 10.67
CA ASN A 267 8.24 5.33 10.03
C ASN A 267 9.64 5.36 10.62
N THR A 268 10.28 4.19 10.70
CA THR A 268 11.57 4.04 11.36
C THR A 268 12.59 3.35 10.46
N ALA A 269 13.78 3.92 10.34
CA ALA A 269 14.94 3.27 9.74
C ALA A 269 16.06 3.14 10.78
N ALA A 270 16.71 1.98 10.83
CA ALA A 270 17.76 1.75 11.81
C ALA A 270 19.06 2.55 11.55
N GLU A 271 19.31 2.99 10.31
CA GLU A 271 20.49 3.79 9.95
C GLU A 271 20.11 5.18 9.42
N THR A 272 19.40 5.26 8.29
CA THR A 272 19.17 6.55 7.62
C THR A 272 17.82 6.71 6.95
N GLY A 273 17.29 7.93 6.89
CA GLY A 273 16.06 8.24 6.17
C GLY A 273 14.84 7.60 6.83
N GLY A 274 14.48 8.04 8.03
CA GLY A 274 13.37 7.45 8.79
C GLY A 274 12.05 7.46 8.00
N SER A 275 11.79 8.51 7.22
CA SER A 275 10.68 8.52 6.27
C SER A 275 11.12 7.98 4.90
N PHE A 276 12.09 8.61 4.23
CA PHE A 276 12.60 8.10 2.98
C PHE A 276 14.07 8.36 2.69
N TYR A 277 14.60 7.46 1.86
CA TYR A 277 15.97 7.46 1.38
C TYR A 277 16.01 7.59 -0.14
N ILE A 278 16.74 8.57 -0.64
CA ILE A 278 16.95 8.80 -2.07
C ILE A 278 18.41 8.55 -2.39
N GLN A 279 18.66 7.55 -3.22
CA GLN A 279 19.96 7.16 -3.71
C GLN A 279 20.19 7.64 -5.14
N GLN A 280 21.44 7.92 -5.50
CA GLN A 280 21.86 8.03 -6.89
C GLN A 280 21.35 6.83 -7.69
N PRO A 281 20.81 7.07 -8.90
CA PRO A 281 20.26 6.02 -9.71
C PRO A 281 21.30 5.06 -10.20
N MET A 282 20.86 3.82 -10.36
CA MET A 282 21.64 2.87 -11.12
C MET A 282 21.74 3.31 -12.58
N PHE A 283 22.86 2.95 -13.21
CA PHE A 283 23.12 3.16 -14.64
C PHE A 283 23.17 4.64 -15.07
N ASP A 284 23.39 5.57 -14.13
CA ASP A 284 23.49 7.02 -14.39
C ASP A 284 22.30 7.60 -15.19
N ALA A 285 21.11 7.02 -14.98
CA ALA A 285 19.89 7.48 -15.63
C ALA A 285 19.50 8.89 -15.14
N LYS A 286 18.99 9.72 -16.07
CA LYS A 286 18.39 11.01 -15.70
C LYS A 286 17.22 10.74 -14.75
N THR A 287 17.28 11.31 -13.55
CA THR A 287 16.31 11.01 -12.50
C THR A 287 15.62 12.26 -12.01
N VAL A 288 14.29 12.24 -12.07
CA VAL A 288 13.45 13.30 -11.54
C VAL A 288 12.89 12.84 -10.20
N ILE A 289 13.12 13.64 -9.17
CA ILE A 289 12.56 13.41 -7.84
C ILE A 289 11.67 14.60 -7.53
N LYS A 290 10.37 14.35 -7.43
CA LYS A 290 9.39 15.34 -7.04
C LYS A 290 8.72 14.83 -5.77
N VAL A 291 8.89 15.55 -4.68
CA VAL A 291 8.18 15.35 -3.41
C VAL A 291 7.49 16.67 -3.11
N GLU A 292 6.17 16.74 -3.26
CA GLU A 292 5.42 17.99 -3.15
C GLU A 292 4.06 17.80 -2.47
N ASN A 293 3.64 18.78 -1.66
CA ASN A 293 2.32 18.79 -1.02
C ASN A 293 2.09 17.62 -0.05
N ASN A 294 3.12 17.22 0.70
CA ASN A 294 3.04 16.12 1.67
C ASN A 294 3.08 16.62 3.12
N ILE A 295 2.68 15.76 4.05
CA ILE A 295 2.98 15.87 5.49
C ILE A 295 3.94 14.74 5.84
N ILE A 296 5.13 15.08 6.29
CA ILE A 296 6.23 14.17 6.60
C ILE A 296 6.74 14.53 7.99
N THR A 297 6.45 13.70 9.00
CA THR A 297 6.73 14.07 10.40
C THR A 297 6.84 12.86 11.32
N ASN A 298 7.52 13.04 12.45
CA ASN A 298 7.64 12.03 13.51
C ASN A 298 8.23 10.70 13.01
N ASN A 299 9.05 10.76 11.96
CA ASN A 299 9.80 9.60 11.50
C ASN A 299 11.13 9.54 12.23
N THR A 300 11.71 8.36 12.40
CA THR A 300 12.90 8.16 13.23
C THR A 300 14.01 7.46 12.46
N SER A 301 15.22 8.02 12.50
CA SER A 301 16.45 7.31 12.19
C SER A 301 17.65 8.02 12.83
N PRO A 302 18.79 7.34 13.03
CA PRO A 302 20.00 8.00 13.51
C PRO A 302 20.51 9.13 12.60
N LEU A 303 20.27 9.06 11.29
CA LEU A 303 20.74 10.05 10.31
C LEU A 303 19.65 10.39 9.28
N GLY A 304 19.14 11.62 9.31
CA GLY A 304 18.07 12.06 8.41
C GLY A 304 16.72 11.46 8.82
N GLN A 305 16.12 11.97 9.89
CA GLN A 305 14.85 11.45 10.42
C GLN A 305 13.77 11.43 9.36
N GLU A 306 13.64 12.53 8.62
CA GLU A 306 12.64 12.63 7.57
C GLU A 306 13.20 12.20 6.22
N ILE A 307 14.37 12.72 5.83
CA ILE A 307 14.87 12.51 4.48
C ILE A 307 16.39 12.38 4.44
N PHE A 308 16.86 11.39 3.67
CA PHE A 308 18.27 11.21 3.39
C PHE A 308 18.53 11.18 1.87
N LEU A 309 19.44 12.03 1.37
CA LEU A 309 19.87 12.03 -0.03
C LEU A 309 21.34 11.60 -0.14
N LYS A 310 21.58 10.38 -0.61
CA LYS A 310 22.92 9.91 -0.97
C LYS A 310 23.15 10.07 -2.46
N TRP A 311 23.86 11.13 -2.85
CA TRP A 311 24.08 11.44 -4.25
C TRP A 311 25.49 11.98 -4.55
N ASN A 312 26.22 11.34 -5.46
CA ASN A 312 27.61 11.75 -5.74
C ASN A 312 27.71 12.98 -6.66
N THR A 313 26.80 13.13 -7.64
CA THR A 313 26.83 14.27 -8.60
C THR A 313 25.45 14.88 -8.86
N THR A 314 25.29 16.18 -8.63
CA THR A 314 23.97 16.84 -8.77
C THR A 314 23.52 17.07 -10.22
N ASN A 315 24.36 16.78 -11.22
CA ASN A 315 24.06 17.09 -12.63
C ASN A 315 22.94 16.24 -13.25
N LEU A 316 22.64 15.09 -12.63
CA LEU A 316 21.59 14.16 -13.08
C LEU A 316 20.40 14.10 -12.12
N LEU A 317 20.46 14.87 -11.04
CA LEU A 317 19.42 15.00 -10.03
C LEU A 317 18.61 16.26 -10.30
N PHE A 318 17.30 16.10 -10.46
CA PHE A 318 16.36 17.21 -10.62
C PHE A 318 15.34 17.14 -9.48
N PRO A 319 15.69 17.60 -8.27
CA PRO A 319 14.85 17.48 -7.09
C PRO A 319 13.90 18.68 -7.00
N ASN A 320 12.65 18.41 -6.65
CA ASN A 320 11.68 19.40 -6.21
C ASN A 320 11.09 18.92 -4.87
N PHE A 321 11.35 19.69 -3.81
CA PHE A 321 10.97 19.38 -2.43
C PHE A 321 10.04 20.44 -1.84
N ASN A 322 9.45 21.26 -2.70
CA ASN A 322 8.64 22.41 -2.30
C ASN A 322 7.29 21.97 -1.75
N ASN A 323 6.73 22.83 -0.90
CA ASN A 323 5.37 22.74 -0.37
C ASN A 323 5.13 21.46 0.44
N ASN A 324 6.13 20.92 1.13
CA ASN A 324 5.91 19.89 2.13
C ASN A 324 5.92 20.50 3.53
N ASP A 325 5.20 19.85 4.43
CA ASP A 325 5.40 19.97 5.87
C ASP A 325 6.40 18.88 6.28
N TRP A 326 7.60 19.28 6.67
CA TRP A 326 8.71 18.38 7.01
C TRP A 326 8.83 18.09 8.51
N GLY A 327 7.82 18.48 9.30
CA GLY A 327 7.76 18.10 10.69
C GLY A 327 8.99 18.54 11.50
N ASP A 328 9.63 17.58 12.15
CA ASP A 328 10.72 17.79 13.12
C ASP A 328 12.09 18.03 12.48
N GLU A 329 12.28 17.63 11.21
CA GLU A 329 13.54 17.81 10.48
C GLU A 329 13.30 18.29 9.03
N ASP A 330 13.46 19.59 8.82
CA ASP A 330 13.47 20.17 7.48
C ASP A 330 14.75 19.73 6.72
N PRO A 331 14.69 19.28 5.45
CA PRO A 331 15.87 18.95 4.63
C PRO A 331 16.90 20.08 4.51
N THR A 332 16.52 21.32 4.84
CA THR A 332 17.40 22.50 4.87
C THR A 332 18.05 22.77 6.22
N ASP A 333 17.72 22.01 7.26
CA ASP A 333 18.26 22.21 8.60
C ASP A 333 19.76 21.95 8.61
N SER A 334 20.53 23.03 8.80
CA SER A 334 21.99 23.01 8.87
C SER A 334 22.56 22.20 10.02
N SER A 335 21.73 21.83 11.01
CA SER A 335 22.10 20.93 12.11
C SER A 335 22.08 19.45 11.72
N VAL A 336 21.53 19.12 10.55
CA VAL A 336 21.68 17.81 9.90
C VAL A 336 23.11 17.73 9.35
N VAL A 337 24.04 17.43 10.24
CA VAL A 337 25.47 17.31 9.92
C VAL A 337 25.75 15.87 9.49
N ASP A 338 25.58 15.60 8.19
CA ASP A 338 26.06 14.36 7.58
C ASP A 338 26.93 14.68 6.34
N PRO A 339 28.18 14.19 6.27
CA PRO A 339 29.10 14.47 5.16
C PRO A 339 28.68 13.91 3.80
N ASN A 340 27.77 12.93 3.76
CA ASN A 340 27.27 12.28 2.55
C ASN A 340 25.83 12.68 2.19
N ASN A 341 25.08 13.27 3.12
CA ASN A 341 23.75 13.80 2.84
C ASN A 341 23.87 15.12 2.06
N VAL A 342 23.39 15.13 0.82
CA VAL A 342 23.42 16.34 0.00
C VAL A 342 22.15 17.19 0.15
N SER A 343 21.24 16.85 1.05
CA SER A 343 20.05 17.67 1.37
C SER A 343 20.42 19.13 1.67
N GLY A 344 21.52 19.37 2.40
CA GLY A 344 22.02 20.72 2.69
C GLY A 344 22.42 21.55 1.45
N ARG A 345 22.53 20.93 0.26
CA ARG A 345 22.78 21.59 -1.04
C ARG A 345 21.49 21.86 -1.82
N ILE A 346 20.37 21.27 -1.45
CA ILE A 346 19.07 21.39 -2.11
C ILE A 346 18.10 21.99 -1.09
N ARG A 347 17.85 23.30 -1.23
CA ARG A 347 16.94 23.99 -0.34
C ARG A 347 15.57 24.11 -0.99
N PRO A 348 14.50 23.45 -0.48
CA PRO A 348 13.14 23.83 -0.83
C PRO A 348 12.97 25.34 -0.70
N THR A 349 12.36 25.93 -1.73
CA THR A 349 12.11 27.38 -1.77
C THR A 349 10.91 27.77 -0.93
N THR A 350 10.04 26.82 -0.63
CA THR A 350 8.84 26.99 0.20
C THR A 350 8.54 25.70 0.96
N THR A 351 8.22 25.82 2.25
CA THR A 351 7.49 24.81 3.03
C THR A 351 6.05 25.28 3.18
N ALA A 352 5.10 24.37 3.22
CA ALA A 352 3.68 24.71 3.25
C ALA A 352 2.97 23.99 4.39
N ASN A 353 2.06 24.71 5.05
CA ASN A 353 1.12 24.12 5.98
C ASN A 353 -0.04 23.53 5.17
N ASN A 354 0.04 22.25 4.84
CA ASN A 354 -0.86 21.57 3.92
C ASN A 354 -2.21 21.21 4.57
N LEU A 355 -2.96 22.22 5.03
CA LEU A 355 -4.25 22.03 5.71
C LEU A 355 -5.32 21.40 4.82
N GLY A 356 -5.27 21.64 3.50
CA GLY A 356 -6.21 21.03 2.54
C GLY A 356 -5.86 19.60 2.16
N LEU A 357 -4.75 19.04 2.66
CA LEU A 357 -4.33 17.68 2.31
C LEU A 357 -5.29 16.63 2.86
N PHE A 358 -5.78 16.82 4.08
CA PHE A 358 -6.71 15.90 4.72
C PHE A 358 -8.02 15.75 3.93
N ASP A 359 -8.44 16.77 3.19
CA ASP A 359 -9.64 16.72 2.35
C ASP A 359 -9.44 15.87 1.08
N LEU A 360 -8.19 15.54 0.72
CA LEU A 360 -7.85 14.74 -0.46
C LEU A 360 -7.73 13.25 -0.14
N LEU A 361 -7.55 12.87 1.12
CA LEU A 361 -7.22 11.51 1.53
C LEU A 361 -8.45 10.73 2.00
N ASP A 362 -8.55 9.47 1.58
CA ASP A 362 -9.59 8.57 2.08
C ASP A 362 -9.15 7.85 3.37
N PHE A 363 -9.38 8.52 4.49
CA PHE A 363 -9.19 7.93 5.82
C PHE A 363 -10.19 6.80 6.12
N SER A 364 -11.30 6.69 5.39
CA SER A 364 -12.29 5.63 5.63
C SER A 364 -11.92 4.29 4.98
N LEU A 365 -10.86 4.26 4.16
CA LEU A 365 -10.47 3.06 3.42
C LEU A 365 -10.21 1.86 4.33
N LEU A 366 -9.61 2.06 5.51
CA LEU A 366 -9.36 0.98 6.47
C LEU A 366 -10.67 0.36 7.01
N ASN A 367 -11.71 1.18 7.18
CA ASN A 367 -13.02 0.73 7.70
C ASN A 367 -13.70 -0.26 6.76
N ARG A 368 -13.34 -0.29 5.47
CA ARG A 368 -13.82 -1.30 4.53
C ARG A 368 -13.42 -2.72 4.92
N TYR A 369 -12.32 -2.85 5.67
CA TYR A 369 -11.72 -4.11 6.04
C TYR A 369 -11.77 -4.39 7.54
N SER A 370 -12.55 -3.63 8.32
CA SER A 370 -12.63 -3.76 9.79
C SER A 370 -12.84 -5.21 10.20
N ASP A 371 -13.84 -5.88 9.61
CA ASP A 371 -14.17 -7.24 9.99
C ASP A 371 -13.05 -8.22 9.64
N VAL A 372 -12.39 -8.04 8.48
CA VAL A 372 -11.26 -8.88 8.06
C VAL A 372 -10.08 -8.73 9.03
N LEU A 373 -9.82 -7.50 9.48
CA LEU A 373 -8.74 -7.20 10.41
C LEU A 373 -9.05 -7.72 11.82
N GLU A 374 -10.30 -7.61 12.27
CA GLU A 374 -10.73 -8.18 13.55
C GLU A 374 -10.60 -9.70 13.56
N ASP A 375 -11.00 -10.36 12.47
CA ASP A 375 -10.86 -11.80 12.29
C ASP A 375 -9.38 -12.22 12.27
N TYR A 376 -8.53 -11.49 11.52
CA TYR A 376 -7.11 -11.82 11.38
C TYR A 376 -6.32 -11.64 12.69
N TYR A 377 -6.57 -10.55 13.42
CA TYR A 377 -5.84 -10.24 14.67
C TYR A 377 -6.49 -10.82 15.93
N GLY A 378 -7.70 -11.38 15.82
CA GLY A 378 -8.39 -12.08 16.92
C GLY A 378 -9.01 -11.14 17.96
N GLY A 379 -9.59 -10.02 17.53
CA GLY A 379 -10.21 -9.01 18.39
C GLY A 379 -10.16 -7.62 17.77
N ASP A 380 -10.37 -6.57 18.58
CA ASP A 380 -10.24 -5.20 18.08
C ASP A 380 -8.81 -4.96 17.58
N TYR A 381 -8.64 -4.89 16.26
CA TYR A 381 -7.34 -4.72 15.61
C TYR A 381 -6.66 -3.42 16.03
N LYS A 382 -7.43 -2.44 16.51
CA LYS A 382 -6.93 -1.18 17.02
C LYS A 382 -6.04 -1.39 18.24
N ASP A 383 -6.47 -2.25 19.17
CA ASP A 383 -5.67 -2.63 20.34
C ASP A 383 -4.36 -3.30 19.95
N TYR A 384 -4.35 -4.08 18.86
CA TYR A 384 -3.12 -4.68 18.34
C TYR A 384 -2.16 -3.58 17.89
N PHE A 385 -2.63 -2.64 17.09
CA PHE A 385 -1.82 -1.52 16.57
C PHE A 385 -1.34 -0.55 17.66
N HIS A 386 -2.09 -0.35 18.75
CA HIS A 386 -1.62 0.44 19.90
C HIS A 386 -0.44 -0.17 20.63
N ARG A 387 -0.35 -1.51 20.70
CA ARG A 387 0.77 -2.17 21.40
C ARG A 387 2.11 -1.98 20.68
N PHE A 388 2.09 -1.86 19.35
CA PHE A 388 3.31 -1.58 18.58
C PHE A 388 3.86 -0.17 18.84
N ASP A 389 2.99 0.80 19.15
CA ASP A 389 3.41 2.17 19.47
C ASP A 389 4.03 2.27 20.89
N ASP A 390 3.61 1.42 21.84
CA ASP A 390 4.11 1.41 23.23
C ASP A 390 5.43 0.60 23.41
N ASP A 391 5.69 -0.40 22.56
CA ASP A 391 6.87 -1.28 22.64
C ASP A 391 8.11 -0.73 21.89
N SER A 392 8.16 0.56 21.55
CA SER A 392 9.29 1.19 20.85
C SER A 392 10.60 1.30 21.67
N ASN A 393 10.75 0.48 22.72
CA ASN A 393 12.02 0.22 23.37
C ASN A 393 12.28 -1.31 23.40
N ASP A 394 13.24 -1.72 22.57
CA ASP A 394 14.01 -2.98 22.60
C ASP A 394 13.50 -4.15 21.71
N ASP A 395 14.37 -4.50 20.75
CA ASP A 395 14.43 -5.71 19.92
C ASP A 395 13.29 -5.99 18.91
N GLY A 396 13.58 -5.73 17.63
CA GLY A 396 12.76 -6.10 16.49
C GLY A 396 12.29 -7.56 16.47
N LEU A 397 11.09 -7.75 15.92
CA LEU A 397 10.52 -9.00 15.39
C LEU A 397 10.84 -10.28 16.17
N LYS A 398 9.97 -10.62 17.13
CA LYS A 398 9.83 -12.01 17.60
C LYS A 398 8.42 -12.51 17.30
N PHE A 399 8.25 -13.12 16.13
CA PHE A 399 7.19 -14.09 15.94
C PHE A 399 7.47 -15.32 16.84
N TYR A 400 6.45 -15.72 17.59
CA TYR A 400 6.36 -16.86 18.53
C TYR A 400 7.55 -17.83 18.61
N ASN A 401 8.19 -17.89 19.79
CA ASN A 401 8.59 -19.17 20.38
C ASN A 401 8.56 -19.12 21.92
N ASN A 402 8.07 -20.22 22.50
CA ASN A 402 7.67 -20.42 23.89
C ASN A 402 8.71 -20.09 24.98
N LYS A 403 8.16 -19.67 26.15
CA LYS A 403 8.65 -19.73 27.55
C LYS A 403 9.66 -18.69 28.09
N THR A 404 9.18 -17.99 29.13
CA THR A 404 9.82 -17.54 30.40
C THR A 404 11.22 -16.92 30.29
N ASP A 405 11.48 -15.70 30.75
CA ASP A 405 11.57 -15.33 32.17
C ASP A 405 11.94 -13.83 32.28
N SER A 406 11.83 -13.36 33.52
CA SER A 406 11.69 -12.04 34.08
C SER A 406 12.93 -11.11 34.15
N ASN A 407 12.60 -9.82 34.35
CA ASN A 407 13.34 -8.76 35.08
C ASN A 407 14.28 -7.81 34.32
N LYS A 408 13.74 -6.64 33.90
CA LYS A 408 14.40 -5.31 33.98
C LYS A 408 13.35 -4.18 34.12
N PRO A 409 13.70 -3.00 34.68
CA PRO A 409 12.74 -2.11 35.32
C PRO A 409 12.04 -1.18 34.32
N HIS A 410 10.71 -1.29 34.22
CA HIS A 410 9.88 -0.39 33.42
C HIS A 410 9.75 0.98 34.10
N ILE A 411 10.14 2.04 33.40
CA ILE A 411 9.68 3.40 33.67
C ILE A 411 8.25 3.48 33.14
N LYS A 412 7.26 3.39 34.05
CA LYS A 412 5.86 3.63 33.73
C LYS A 412 5.64 5.11 33.41
N THR A 413 5.35 5.45 32.18
CA THR A 413 4.63 6.68 31.84
C THR A 413 3.13 6.36 31.78
N ASN A 414 2.48 6.40 32.93
CA ASN A 414 1.02 6.38 33.04
C ASN A 414 0.45 7.65 32.40
N TRP A 415 -0.10 7.57 31.19
CA TRP A 415 -1.12 8.51 30.74
C TRP A 415 -2.46 7.75 30.79
N PHE A 416 -3.48 8.39 31.36
CA PHE A 416 -4.84 7.91 31.67
C PHE A 416 -5.05 7.28 33.06
N ASN A 417 -5.47 8.13 34.00
CA ASN A 417 -6.24 7.72 35.17
C ASN A 417 -7.67 7.34 34.76
N ASP A 418 -8.10 6.19 35.25
CA ASP A 418 -9.46 5.63 35.30
C ASP A 418 -10.54 6.67 35.66
N PRO A 419 -11.64 6.81 34.88
CA PRO A 419 -12.74 7.72 35.22
C PRO A 419 -13.58 7.27 36.44
N ASN A 420 -13.28 6.16 37.11
CA ASN A 420 -14.06 5.69 38.27
C ASN A 420 -13.44 5.94 39.65
N SER A 421 -12.36 6.74 39.78
CA SER A 421 -11.89 7.16 41.11
C SER A 421 -12.50 8.49 41.55
N LYS A 422 -13.49 8.41 42.45
CA LYS A 422 -13.96 9.55 43.24
C LYS A 422 -12.82 10.04 44.14
N ASN A 423 -12.35 11.28 43.96
CA ASN A 423 -12.14 12.26 45.04
C ASN A 423 -11.63 13.63 44.54
N SER A 424 -12.51 14.62 44.70
CA SER A 424 -12.31 16.01 45.15
C SER A 424 -11.17 16.92 44.63
N SER A 425 -11.66 18.10 44.21
CA SER A 425 -11.16 19.49 44.35
C SER A 425 -10.22 20.07 43.28
N ASP A 426 -10.83 21.01 42.55
CA ASP A 426 -10.33 22.31 42.08
C ASP A 426 -9.20 22.36 41.03
N ASN A 427 -9.61 22.54 39.76
CA ASN A 427 -9.35 23.79 39.03
C ASN A 427 -10.22 23.87 37.77
N GLN A 428 -11.07 24.91 37.72
CA GLN A 428 -11.90 25.28 36.59
C GLN A 428 -11.04 25.80 35.42
N LEU A 429 -11.31 25.32 34.21
CA LEU A 429 -11.15 26.10 32.98
C LEU A 429 -12.42 25.97 32.13
N ASP A 430 -12.88 27.13 31.67
CA ASP A 430 -14.20 27.49 31.17
C ASP A 430 -14.49 26.98 29.75
N GLY A 431 -15.55 26.17 29.62
CA GLY A 431 -16.00 25.51 28.39
C GLY A 431 -16.98 26.33 27.54
N SER A 432 -16.94 27.66 27.60
CA SER A 432 -17.85 28.52 26.82
C SER A 432 -17.21 29.10 25.56
N LYS A 433 -16.73 28.27 24.61
CA LYS A 433 -16.30 28.78 23.29
C LYS A 433 -16.23 27.79 22.11
N PHE A 434 -17.10 26.78 22.02
CA PHE A 434 -17.35 26.08 20.74
C PHE A 434 -18.82 25.71 20.61
N ASN A 435 -19.65 26.71 20.32
CA ASN A 435 -21.03 26.53 19.89
C ASN A 435 -21.37 27.58 18.83
N SER A 436 -20.82 27.42 17.64
CA SER A 436 -21.38 27.98 16.41
C SER A 436 -20.74 27.32 15.20
N LEU A 437 -21.45 26.36 14.60
CA LEU A 437 -21.54 26.13 13.15
C LEU A 437 -22.28 24.80 12.92
N ASN A 438 -23.52 24.74 13.41
CA ASN A 438 -24.52 23.80 12.92
C ASN A 438 -25.83 24.59 12.79
N ASN A 439 -26.02 25.19 11.62
CA ASN A 439 -27.32 25.51 11.03
C ASN A 439 -27.14 26.30 9.74
N LYS A 440 -27.31 25.62 8.60
CA LYS A 440 -28.14 26.09 7.49
C LYS A 440 -28.33 24.96 6.48
N SER A 441 -29.36 24.15 6.73
CA SER A 441 -30.09 23.49 5.66
C SER A 441 -31.22 24.42 5.21
N SER A 442 -31.28 24.72 3.91
CA SER A 442 -32.55 24.96 3.22
C SER A 442 -32.39 24.92 1.69
N ARG A 443 -32.91 23.82 1.12
CA ARG A 443 -33.73 23.71 -0.09
C ARG A 443 -33.26 24.40 -1.38
N PHE A 444 -32.97 23.59 -2.40
CA PHE A 444 -33.72 23.61 -3.66
C PHE A 444 -33.87 22.19 -4.21
N SER A 445 -35.05 21.89 -4.73
CA SER A 445 -35.53 20.60 -5.20
C SER A 445 -35.41 20.47 -6.73
N GLY A 446 -35.00 19.28 -7.18
CA GLY A 446 -35.47 18.61 -8.40
C GLY A 446 -35.03 19.17 -9.76
N GLU A 447 -34.19 18.42 -10.48
CA GLU A 447 -34.54 17.78 -11.75
C GLU A 447 -33.43 16.83 -12.25
N LYS A 448 -33.90 15.68 -12.73
CA LYS A 448 -33.40 14.61 -13.64
C LYS A 448 -31.93 14.49 -14.07
N SER A 449 -31.61 13.22 -14.34
CA SER A 449 -30.45 12.63 -15.00
C SER A 449 -29.98 13.38 -16.26
N ASP A 450 -28.66 13.41 -16.48
CA ASP A 450 -27.98 12.75 -17.61
C ASP A 450 -26.48 13.12 -17.66
N ASN A 451 -25.68 12.10 -17.98
CA ASN A 451 -24.38 12.12 -18.69
C ASN A 451 -23.11 12.75 -18.11
N PHE A 452 -22.09 11.89 -18.07
CA PHE A 452 -20.65 12.14 -18.24
C PHE A 452 -20.31 13.42 -19.02
N ASN A 453 -19.40 14.23 -18.47
CA ASN A 453 -18.26 14.71 -19.24
C ASN A 453 -17.13 15.21 -18.33
N SER A 454 -15.94 14.67 -18.60
CA SER A 454 -14.66 15.23 -18.20
C SER A 454 -14.51 16.63 -18.79
N THR A 455 -13.94 17.56 -18.03
CA THR A 455 -13.47 18.82 -18.59
C THR A 455 -12.12 19.18 -18.01
N TYR A 456 -11.12 19.05 -18.88
CA TYR A 456 -9.83 19.72 -18.87
C TYR A 456 -9.96 21.20 -18.45
N VAL A 457 -9.06 21.64 -17.58
CA VAL A 457 -8.90 23.04 -17.19
C VAL A 457 -8.17 23.81 -18.29
N ASN A 458 -8.72 24.98 -18.64
CA ASN A 458 -8.29 25.89 -19.70
C ASN A 458 -6.94 26.58 -19.39
N GLU A 459 -6.03 26.56 -20.37
CA GLU A 459 -4.59 26.86 -20.33
C GLU A 459 -4.18 28.34 -20.06
N ASN A 460 -5.12 29.28 -19.84
CA ASN A 460 -4.80 30.71 -19.85
C ASN A 460 -4.92 31.48 -18.52
N SER A 461 -5.02 30.78 -17.38
CA SER A 461 -5.03 31.42 -16.05
C SER A 461 -3.71 31.29 -15.26
N TYR A 462 -2.69 30.65 -15.82
CA TYR A 462 -1.47 30.27 -15.09
C TYR A 462 -0.39 31.38 -15.01
N ASN A 463 -0.43 32.40 -15.87
CA ASN A 463 0.69 33.35 -16.03
C ASN A 463 0.55 34.73 -15.37
N LYS A 464 -0.38 34.92 -14.41
CA LYS A 464 -0.59 36.26 -13.81
C LYS A 464 -0.60 36.32 -12.27
N LYS A 465 -0.19 35.26 -11.56
CA LYS A 465 -0.18 35.27 -10.08
C LYS A 465 1.10 34.80 -9.39
N MET A 466 2.21 34.67 -10.14
CA MET A 466 3.51 34.18 -9.64
C MET A 466 4.53 35.29 -9.29
N THR A 467 4.11 36.55 -9.14
CA THR A 467 5.06 37.68 -8.97
C THR A 467 4.83 38.55 -7.72
N GLU A 468 4.05 38.10 -6.73
CA GLU A 468 3.74 38.96 -5.55
C GLU A 468 3.97 38.30 -4.17
N LEU A 469 4.67 37.17 -4.04
CA LEU A 469 4.80 36.49 -2.72
C LEU A 469 6.23 36.10 -2.35
N PHE A 470 7.17 37.04 -2.45
CA PHE A 470 8.47 36.94 -1.78
C PHE A 470 8.81 38.25 -1.09
N GLU A 471 8.58 38.32 0.22
CA GLU A 471 9.40 39.12 1.13
C GLU A 471 9.34 38.49 2.54
N ASP A 472 10.54 38.22 3.06
CA ASP A 472 10.97 38.05 4.44
C ASP A 472 10.73 36.74 5.24
N ASN A 473 11.82 35.97 5.35
CA ASN A 473 12.24 35.15 6.50
C ASN A 473 12.78 36.10 7.61
N PRO A 474 12.80 35.81 8.94
CA PRO A 474 13.36 34.55 9.50
C PRO A 474 12.80 34.06 10.88
N THR A 475 13.34 32.90 11.29
CA THR A 475 13.45 32.28 12.63
C THR A 475 12.53 31.08 12.93
N SER A 476 13.12 29.90 12.82
CA SER A 476 12.61 28.64 13.37
C SER A 476 12.69 28.67 14.89
N GLN A 477 11.53 28.80 15.53
CA GLN A 477 11.35 28.44 16.92
C GLN A 477 10.69 27.06 16.91
N LYS A 478 11.35 26.05 17.49
CA LYS A 478 10.74 24.74 17.78
C LYS A 478 9.54 24.98 18.69
N SER A 479 8.34 25.11 18.13
CA SER A 479 7.10 25.17 18.88
C SER A 479 6.41 23.82 18.79
N PHE A 480 6.02 23.28 19.94
CA PHE A 480 5.05 22.21 20.06
C PHE A 480 3.79 22.61 19.29
N ASP A 481 3.63 22.07 18.09
CA ASP A 481 2.55 22.47 17.21
C ASP A 481 1.33 21.59 17.42
N ILE A 482 0.18 22.22 17.71
CA ILE A 482 -1.10 21.54 17.89
C ILE A 482 -1.53 20.80 16.61
N ARG A 483 -0.89 21.09 15.47
CA ARG A 483 -1.07 20.44 14.17
C ARG A 483 -0.47 19.04 14.12
N TYR A 484 0.65 18.79 14.81
CA TYR A 484 1.16 17.42 15.02
C TYR A 484 0.16 16.60 15.81
N ILE A 485 -0.44 17.23 16.83
CA ILE A 485 -1.53 16.60 17.58
C ILE A 485 -2.69 16.32 16.65
N LEU A 486 -3.04 17.17 15.67
CA LEU A 486 -4.17 16.91 14.77
C LEU A 486 -3.89 15.82 13.72
N ALA A 487 -2.71 15.82 13.09
CA ALA A 487 -2.31 14.77 12.14
C ALA A 487 -2.17 13.43 12.88
N LEU A 488 -1.47 13.43 14.01
CA LEU A 488 -1.38 12.28 14.90
C LEU A 488 -2.75 11.92 15.48
N SER A 489 -3.65 12.85 15.75
CA SER A 489 -5.01 12.56 16.25
C SER A 489 -5.90 11.99 15.17
N ILE A 490 -5.79 12.42 13.90
CA ILE A 490 -6.56 11.86 12.78
C ILE A 490 -6.04 10.46 12.46
N VAL A 491 -4.72 10.28 12.49
CA VAL A 491 -4.05 8.99 12.42
C VAL A 491 -4.46 8.10 13.60
N LEU A 492 -4.44 8.62 14.82
CA LEU A 492 -4.94 7.93 16.01
C LEU A 492 -6.45 7.70 15.93
N LEU A 493 -7.22 8.56 15.28
CA LEU A 493 -8.66 8.36 15.05
C LEU A 493 -8.91 7.27 14.00
N LEU A 494 -8.05 7.06 13.00
CA LEU A 494 -8.05 5.82 12.20
C LEU A 494 -7.90 4.60 13.11
N PHE A 495 -7.09 4.71 14.15
CA PHE A 495 -6.92 3.67 15.16
C PHE A 495 -8.01 3.66 16.24
N PHE A 496 -8.91 4.64 16.36
CA PHE A 496 -9.82 4.72 17.53
C PHE A 496 -11.30 4.97 17.19
N CYS A 497 -11.65 5.37 15.97
CA CYS A 497 -13.02 5.73 15.60
C CYS A 497 -13.35 5.25 14.18
N GLY A 498 -13.84 4.02 14.13
CA GLY A 498 -14.52 3.35 13.02
C GLY A 498 -15.46 2.34 13.65
#